data_AF-A0A851ZXU6-F1
#
_entry.id   AF-A0A851ZXU6-F1
#
_cell.length_a   1.000
_cell.length_b   1.000
_cell.length_c   1.000
_cell.angle_alpha   90.00
_cell.angle_beta   90.00
_cell.angle_gamma   90.00
#
_symmetry.space_group_name_H-M   'P 1'
#
loop_
_entity.id
_entity.type
_entity.pdbx_description
1 polymer ?
#
loop_
_entity_poly.entity_id
_entity_poly.type
_entity_poly.pdbx_seq_one_letter_code
_entity_poly.pdbx_strand_id
1 'polypeptide(L)' 'RSPEVFTHPERYDPGRWLGDADTSFKALAFGFGARQCIGRRLAEAEMMLFLMHV' A
#
# COMPACT_ATOMS: atom_id res chain seq x y z
N ARG A 1 7.85 -4.27 -5.21
CA ARG A 1 8.57 -3.70 -6.38
C ARG A 1 8.67 -4.68 -7.55
N SER A 2 7.74 -5.63 -7.69
CA SER A 2 7.80 -6.58 -8.81
C SER A 2 7.47 -5.85 -10.13
N PRO A 3 8.34 -5.89 -11.15
CA PRO A 3 8.05 -5.33 -12.47
C PRO A 3 6.88 -6.02 -13.17
N GLU A 4 6.58 -7.27 -12.81
CA GLU A 4 5.45 -8.03 -13.35
C GLU A 4 4.09 -7.52 -12.84
N VAL A 5 4.08 -6.85 -11.68
CA VAL A 5 2.88 -6.33 -11.02
C VAL A 5 2.74 -4.82 -11.20
N PHE A 6 3.85 -4.10 -11.24
CA PHE A 6 3.89 -2.63 -11.28
C PHE A 6 4.72 -2.12 -12.44
N THR A 7 4.09 -1.31 -13.30
CA THR A 7 4.80 -0.48 -14.28
C THR A 7 5.68 0.55 -13.56
N HIS A 8 6.96 0.62 -13.94
CA HIS A 8 7.98 1.47 -13.30
C HIS A 8 8.06 1.29 -11.76
N PRO A 9 8.43 0.09 -11.26
CA PRO A 9 8.30 -0.28 -9.84
C PRO A 9 9.19 0.52 -8.87
N GLU A 10 10.22 1.19 -9.37
CA GLU A 10 11.10 2.07 -8.58
C GLU A 10 10.64 3.53 -8.57
N ARG A 11 9.61 3.89 -9.35
CA ARG A 11 9.06 5.24 -9.37
C ARG A 11 7.97 5.38 -8.30
N TYR A 12 8.04 6.45 -7.51
CA TYR A 12 6.93 6.85 -6.66
C TYR A 12 5.78 7.40 -7.53
N ASP A 13 4.67 6.69 -7.54
CA ASP A 13 3.48 6.99 -8.33
C ASP A 13 2.23 6.68 -7.51
N PRO A 14 1.66 7.67 -6.77
CA PRO A 14 0.44 7.50 -5.98
C PRO A 14 -0.79 7.20 -6.82
N GLY A 15 -0.81 7.65 -8.09
CA GLY A 15 -1.96 7.55 -8.98
C GLY A 15 -2.37 6.11 -9.26
N ARG A 16 -1.45 5.15 -9.15
CA ARG A 16 -1.73 3.72 -9.33
C ARG A 16 -2.70 3.10 -8.33
N TRP A 17 -2.99 3.81 -7.24
CA TRP A 17 -3.92 3.38 -6.19
C TRP A 17 -5.29 4.07 -6.30
N LEU A 18 -5.51 4.88 -7.33
CA LEU A 18 -6.76 5.60 -7.57
C LEU A 18 -7.65 4.85 -8.58
N GLY A 19 -8.97 5.04 -8.48
CA GLY A 19 -9.96 4.44 -9.38
C GLY A 19 -10.34 2.99 -9.04
N ASP A 20 -11.02 2.32 -9.98
CA ASP A 20 -11.57 0.96 -9.83
C ASP A 20 -10.56 -0.16 -10.17
N ALA A 21 -9.26 0.15 -10.12
CA ALA A 21 -8.24 -0.85 -10.38
C ALA A 21 -8.25 -1.93 -9.27
N ASP A 22 -8.18 -3.21 -9.64
CA ASP A 22 -8.03 -4.27 -8.65
C ASP A 22 -6.70 -4.10 -7.90
N THR A 23 -6.78 -3.71 -6.63
CA THR A 23 -5.61 -3.54 -5.74
C THR A 23 -5.36 -4.77 -4.86
N SER A 24 -6.14 -5.83 -5.03
CA SER A 24 -6.02 -7.06 -4.23
C SER A 24 -4.61 -7.61 -4.34
N PHE A 25 -3.99 -7.91 -3.20
CA PHE A 25 -2.63 -8.47 -3.11
C PHE A 25 -1.50 -7.62 -3.74
N LYS A 26 -1.76 -6.36 -4.09
CA LYS A 26 -0.73 -5.45 -4.61
C LYS A 26 0.00 -4.71 -3.47
N ALA A 27 -0.67 -4.43 -2.36
CA ALA A 27 -0.08 -3.79 -1.18
C ALA A 27 0.22 -4.81 -0.07
N LEU A 28 1.44 -5.35 -0.06
CA LEU A 28 1.88 -6.39 0.91
C LEU A 28 3.01 -5.93 1.84
N ALA A 29 3.17 -4.62 2.04
CA ALA A 29 4.24 -4.05 2.89
C ALA A 29 4.17 -4.53 4.35
N PHE A 30 2.97 -4.84 4.83
CA PHE A 30 2.71 -5.38 6.17
C PHE A 30 2.52 -6.90 6.19
N GLY A 31 2.81 -7.60 5.09
CA GLY A 31 2.54 -9.03 4.93
C GLY A 31 1.06 -9.37 4.77
N PHE A 32 0.77 -10.67 4.67
CA PHE A 32 -0.57 -11.23 4.49
C PHE A 32 -0.72 -12.58 5.21
N GLY A 33 -1.96 -12.96 5.53
CA GLY A 33 -2.28 -14.23 6.18
C GLY A 33 -1.96 -14.26 7.69
N ALA A 34 -1.75 -15.46 8.23
CA ALA A 34 -1.54 -15.69 9.67
C ALA A 34 -0.29 -14.98 10.25
N ARG A 35 0.63 -14.52 9.41
CA ARG A 35 1.83 -13.77 9.80
C ARG A 35 1.81 -12.30 9.36
N GLN A 36 0.63 -11.75 9.05
CA GLN A 36 0.48 -10.32 8.81
C GLN A 36 0.90 -9.52 10.05
N CYS A 37 1.55 -8.38 9.82
CA CYS A 37 1.94 -7.46 10.88
C CYS A 37 0.71 -7.04 11.70
N ILE A 38 0.76 -7.27 13.01
CA ILE A 38 -0.31 -6.90 13.95
C ILE A 38 -0.55 -5.39 13.99
N GLY A 39 0.49 -4.59 13.73
CA GLY A 39 0.44 -3.12 13.74
C GLY A 39 -0.07 -2.50 12.43
N ARG A 40 -0.44 -3.28 11.42
CA ARG A 40 -0.84 -2.77 10.10
C ARG A 40 -1.90 -1.66 10.18
N ARG A 41 -2.99 -1.91 10.91
CA ARG A 41 -4.12 -0.98 11.01
C ARG A 41 -3.74 0.31 11.72
N LEU A 42 -2.90 0.21 12.75
CA LEU A 42 -2.38 1.37 13.46
C LEU A 42 -1.52 2.22 12.54
N ALA A 43 -0.55 1.60 11.85
CA ALA A 43 0.32 2.31 10.92
C ALA A 43 -0.46 2.97 9.77
N GLU A 44 -1.44 2.28 9.18
CA GLU A 44 -2.33 2.85 8.15
C GLU A 44 -3.10 4.07 8.68
N ALA A 45 -3.64 4.00 9.91
CA ALA A 45 -4.37 5.12 10.52
C ALA A 45 -3.45 6.33 10.78
N GLU A 46 -2.28 6.10 11.37
CA GLU A 46 -1.28 7.15 11.59
C GLU A 46 -0.84 7.83 10.28
N MET A 47 -0.62 7.05 9.22
CA MET A 47 -0.29 7.60 7.89
C MET A 47 -1.42 8.46 7.33
N MET A 48 -2.68 8.04 7.47
CA MET A 48 -3.84 8.81 7.01
C MET A 48 -4.01 10.11 7.79
N LEU A 49 -3.89 10.05 9.12
CA LEU A 49 -3.96 11.24 9.98
C LEU A 49 -2.84 12.24 9.65
N PHE A 50 -1.62 11.72 9.45
CA PHE A 50 -0.48 12.55 9.04
C PHE A 50 -0.75 13.24 7.69
N LEU A 51 -1.21 12.50 6.68
CA LEU A 51 -1.51 13.05 5.35
C LEU A 51 -2.70 14.02 5.34
N MET A 52 -3.63 13.89 6.28
CA MET A 52 -4.76 14.82 6.41
C MET A 52 -4.34 16.15 7.05
N HIS A 53 -3.36 16.13 7.96
CA HIS A 53 -2.93 17.32 8.70
C HIS A 53 -1.85 18.14 7.97
N VAL A 54 -1.05 17.49 7.13
CA VAL A 54 -0.05 18.16 6.27
C VAL A 54 -0.71 18.90 5.11
#